data_AF-A0A2E9CJD6-F1
#
_entry.id   AF-A0A2E9CJD6-F1
#
_cell.length_a   1.000
_cell.length_b   1.000
_cell.length_c   1.000
_cell.angle_alpha   90.00
_cell.angle_beta   90.00
_cell.angle_gamma   90.00
#
_symmetry.space_group_name_H-M   'P 1'
#
loop_
_entity.id
_entity.type
_entity.pdbx_description
1 polymer ?
#
loop_
_entity_poly.entity_id
_entity_poly.type
_entity_poly.pdbx_seq_one_letter_code
_entity_poly.pdbx_strand_id
1 'polypeptide(L)'
;MEAASIMSEFNATSGGMAGSVVYAGIVSTVTIHKVTRHGVVFSGRGIPPLNTAVTIILKDHKAEGLVSACSGQRGSVLFIRPVMALRVRGIN
;
A
#
# COMPACT_ATOMS: atom_id res chain seq x y z
N MET A 1 1.08 13.21 -8.78
CA MET A 1 2.02 12.10 -9.05
C MET A 1 1.16 10.86 -9.14
N GLU A 2 1.22 10.11 -10.23
CA GLU A 2 0.21 9.09 -10.53
C GLU A 2 0.63 7.71 -10.01
N ALA A 3 -0.34 6.82 -9.79
CA ALA A 3 -0.12 5.42 -9.41
C ALA A 3 0.86 4.66 -10.35
N ALA A 4 1.13 5.21 -11.54
CA ALA A 4 2.15 4.75 -12.47
C ALA A 4 3.56 4.63 -11.85
N SER A 5 3.96 5.53 -10.95
CA SER A 5 5.29 5.47 -10.31
C SER A 5 5.44 4.23 -9.41
N ILE A 6 4.43 3.93 -8.59
CA ILE A 6 4.42 2.70 -7.78
C ILE A 6 4.36 1.46 -8.69
N MET A 7 3.58 1.51 -9.77
CA MET A 7 3.51 0.38 -10.71
C MET A 7 4.87 0.08 -11.37
N SER A 8 5.63 1.12 -11.73
CA SER A 8 6.98 0.97 -12.28
C SER A 8 7.93 0.28 -11.28
N GLU A 9 7.92 0.73 -10.01
CA GLU A 9 8.74 0.12 -8.96
C GLU A 9 8.33 -1.32 -8.65
N PHE A 10 7.03 -1.61 -8.68
CA PHE A 10 6.50 -2.96 -8.48
C PHE A 10 6.95 -3.88 -9.60
N ASN A 11 6.83 -3.48 -10.85
CA ASN A 11 7.26 -4.28 -12.00
C ASN A 11 8.77 -4.52 -12.03
N ALA A 12 9.56 -3.62 -11.43
CA ALA A 12 11.01 -3.79 -11.27
C ALA A 12 11.40 -4.77 -10.15
N THR A 13 10.46 -5.20 -9.32
CA THR A 13 10.71 -6.07 -8.16
C THR A 13 10.13 -7.47 -8.41
N SER A 14 10.97 -8.50 -8.52
CA SER A 14 10.49 -9.88 -8.63
C SER A 14 10.12 -10.44 -7.24
N GLY A 15 9.02 -11.20 -7.15
CA GLY A 15 8.63 -11.88 -5.90
C GLY A 15 7.75 -11.08 -4.92
N GLY A 16 7.28 -9.89 -5.31
CA GLY A 16 6.47 -9.02 -4.46
C GLY A 16 7.29 -7.99 -3.71
N MET A 17 6.65 -6.93 -3.24
CA MET A 17 7.31 -5.77 -2.63
C MET A 17 6.93 -5.66 -1.15
N ALA A 18 7.90 -5.45 -0.26
CA ALA A 18 7.59 -5.12 1.13
C ALA A 18 6.92 -3.74 1.21
N GLY A 19 5.87 -3.64 2.01
CA GLY A 19 5.15 -2.39 2.26
C GLY A 19 4.54 -2.38 3.66
N SER A 20 3.76 -1.35 3.95
CA SER A 20 3.06 -1.21 5.21
C SER A 20 1.64 -0.71 5.00
N VAL A 21 0.73 -1.22 5.83
CA VAL A 21 -0.64 -0.71 5.98
C VAL A 21 -0.71 -0.02 7.34
N VAL A 22 -1.08 1.25 7.35
CA VAL A 22 -1.23 2.06 8.55
C VAL A 22 -2.70 2.33 8.81
N TYR A 23 -3.17 2.00 10.00
CA TYR A 23 -4.54 2.23 10.46
C TYR A 23 -4.55 2.51 11.97
N ALA A 24 -5.24 3.56 12.40
CA ALA A 24 -5.39 3.91 13.81
C ALA A 24 -4.06 3.95 14.62
N GLY A 25 -2.96 4.39 13.99
CA GLY A 25 -1.63 4.41 14.59
C GLY A 25 -0.90 3.07 14.62
N ILE A 26 -1.53 1.98 14.17
CA ILE A 26 -0.93 0.65 14.04
C ILE A 26 -0.30 0.54 12.65
N VAL A 27 0.94 0.03 12.60
CA VAL A 27 1.67 -0.26 11.35
C VAL A 27 1.75 -1.77 11.17
N SER A 28 1.10 -2.28 10.13
CA SER A 28 1.15 -3.69 9.74
C SER A 28 2.08 -3.86 8.54
N THR A 29 3.16 -4.63 8.70
CA THR A 29 4.04 -5.00 7.58
C THR A 29 3.34 -5.99 6.65
N VAL A 30 3.39 -5.73 5.35
CA VAL A 30 2.73 -6.53 4.32
C VAL A 30 3.65 -6.81 3.13
N THR A 31 3.35 -7.88 2.42
CA THR A 31 3.92 -8.19 1.10
C THR A 31 2.90 -7.81 0.04
N ILE A 32 3.26 -6.88 -0.83
CA ILE A 32 2.46 -6.43 -1.96
C ILE A 32 2.67 -7.40 -3.13
N HIS A 33 1.56 -7.91 -3.68
CA HIS A 33 1.54 -8.88 -4.78
C HIS A 33 1.06 -8.28 -6.10
N LYS A 34 0.36 -7.15 -6.04
CA LYS A 34 -0.12 -6.46 -7.23
C LYS A 34 -0.35 -4.99 -6.92
N VAL A 35 0.05 -4.14 -7.85
CA VAL A 35 -0.30 -2.72 -7.88
C VAL A 35 -1.03 -2.43 -9.17
N THR A 36 -2.11 -1.66 -9.07
CA THR A 36 -2.86 -1.14 -10.20
C THR A 36 -3.03 0.37 -10.03
N ARG A 37 -3.51 1.04 -11.07
CA ARG A 37 -3.88 2.46 -10.99
C ARG A 37 -4.92 2.78 -9.91
N HIS A 38 -5.69 1.77 -9.49
CA HIS A 38 -6.83 1.91 -8.60
C HIS A 38 -6.57 1.36 -7.20
N GLY A 39 -5.48 0.64 -6.96
CA GLY A 39 -5.30 -0.04 -5.70
C GLY A 39 -4.21 -1.10 -5.68
N VAL A 40 -4.11 -1.79 -4.55
CA VAL A 40 -3.10 -2.82 -4.27
C VAL A 40 -3.72 -4.10 -3.74
N VAL A 41 -3.07 -5.23 -4.02
CA VAL A 41 -3.33 -6.53 -3.40
C VAL A 41 -2.11 -6.94 -2.61
N PHE A 42 -2.31 -7.42 -1.39
CA PHE A 42 -1.24 -7.73 -0.46
C PHE A 42 -1.57 -8.91 0.45
N SER A 43 -0.55 -9.43 1.13
CA SER A 43 -0.71 -10.36 2.23
C SER A 43 0.04 -9.86 3.46
N GLY A 44 -0.47 -10.20 4.65
CA GLY A 44 0.18 -9.88 5.91
C GLY A 44 -0.70 -10.27 7.09
N ARG A 45 -0.22 -9.94 8.29
CA ARG A 45 -0.98 -10.08 9.54
C ARG A 45 -1.51 -8.71 9.94
N GLY A 46 -2.57 -8.70 10.76
CA GLY A 46 -3.17 -7.44 11.22
C GLY A 46 -3.74 -6.59 10.08
N ILE A 47 -4.34 -7.25 9.09
CA ILE A 47 -5.05 -6.56 8.00
C ILE A 47 -6.33 -5.96 8.60
N PRO A 48 -6.57 -4.64 8.44
CA PRO A 48 -7.77 -4.03 8.97
C PRO A 48 -9.05 -4.63 8.36
N PRO A 49 -10.20 -4.54 9.04
CA PRO A 49 -11.49 -5.00 8.51
C PRO A 49 -11.86 -4.34 7.19
N LEU A 50 -12.80 -4.97 6.47
CA LEU A 50 -13.40 -4.41 5.26
C LEU A 50 -13.93 -2.98 5.50
N ASN A 51 -13.84 -2.12 4.47
CA ASN A 51 -14.25 -0.71 4.49
C ASN A 51 -13.49 0.19 5.46
N THR A 52 -12.38 -0.30 6.02
CA THR A 52 -11.52 0.53 6.88
C THR A 52 -10.66 1.45 6.02
N ALA A 53 -10.59 2.73 6.39
CA ALA A 53 -9.66 3.70 5.79
C ALA A 53 -8.23 3.44 6.27
N VAL A 54 -7.30 3.34 5.34
CA VAL A 54 -5.90 3.01 5.61
C VAL A 54 -4.96 3.87 4.78
N THR A 55 -3.74 4.03 5.27
CA THR A 55 -2.62 4.53 4.47
C THR A 55 -1.72 3.37 4.10
N ILE A 56 -1.50 3.20 2.81
CA ILE A 56 -0.54 2.25 2.25
C ILE A 56 0.77 2.98 2.04
N ILE A 57 1.88 2.41 2.54
CA ILE A 57 3.24 2.91 2.33
C ILE A 57 4.02 1.84 1.56
N LEU A 58 4.55 2.20 0.40
CA LEU A 58 5.43 1.36 -0.41
C LEU A 58 6.67 2.18 -0.74
N LYS A 59 7.83 1.79 -0.19
CA LYS A 59 9.09 2.54 -0.34
C LYS A 59 8.88 4.03 -0.04
N ASP A 60 9.13 4.88 -1.03
CA ASP A 60 9.01 6.33 -0.95
C ASP A 60 7.65 6.83 -1.44
N HIS A 61 6.63 5.99 -1.43
CA HIS A 61 5.29 6.34 -1.86
C HIS A 61 4.26 6.04 -0.77
N LYS A 62 3.25 6.91 -0.69
CA LYS A 62 2.06 6.68 0.12
C LYS A 62 0.78 6.83 -0.69
N ALA A 63 -0.23 6.05 -0.34
CA ALA A 63 -1.56 6.13 -0.92
C ALA A 63 -2.61 5.96 0.17
N GLU A 64 -3.67 6.74 0.12
CA GLU A 64 -4.81 6.58 1.01
C GLU A 64 -5.90 5.78 0.30
N GLY A 65 -6.49 4.83 1.01
CA GLY A 65 -7.44 3.90 0.43
C GLY A 65 -8.38 3.28 1.45
N LEU A 66 -9.34 2.51 0.94
CA LEU A 66 -10.26 1.69 1.71
C LEU A 66 -9.93 0.22 1.50
N VAL A 67 -9.94 -0.56 2.58
CA VAL A 67 -9.87 -2.03 2.48
C VAL A 67 -11.08 -2.53 1.70
N SER A 68 -10.84 -3.06 0.51
CA SER A 68 -11.89 -3.53 -0.43
C SER A 68 -12.09 -5.04 -0.40
N ALA A 69 -11.13 -5.78 0.16
CA ALA A 69 -11.27 -7.19 0.50
C ALA A 69 -10.34 -7.54 1.67
N CYS A 70 -10.77 -8.46 2.53
CA CYS A 70 -9.98 -9.01 3.61
C CYS A 70 -10.35 -10.48 3.82
N SER A 71 -9.37 -11.38 3.73
CA SER A 71 -9.53 -12.82 3.94
C SER A 71 -8.30 -13.38 4.64
N GLY A 72 -8.41 -13.59 5.95
CA GLY A 72 -7.35 -14.13 6.80
C GLY A 72 -6.07 -13.29 6.74
N GLN A 73 -5.13 -13.70 5.88
CA GLN A 73 -3.84 -13.04 5.67
C GLN A 73 -3.71 -12.32 4.34
N ARG A 74 -4.79 -12.17 3.57
CA ARG A 74 -4.80 -11.46 2.29
C ARG A 74 -5.77 -10.30 2.33
N GLY A 75 -5.43 -9.21 1.65
CA GLY A 75 -6.28 -8.06 1.55
C GLY A 75 -6.05 -7.29 0.25
N SER A 76 -6.99 -6.42 -0.06
CA SER A 76 -6.84 -5.43 -1.11
C SER A 76 -7.31 -4.07 -0.62
N VAL A 77 -6.69 -3.03 -1.16
CA VAL A 77 -7.08 -1.64 -0.90
C VAL A 77 -7.38 -0.96 -2.21
N LEU A 78 -8.52 -0.28 -2.26
CA LEU A 78 -8.89 0.65 -3.33
C LEU A 78 -8.40 2.05 -2.94
N PHE A 79 -7.60 2.68 -3.80
CA PHE A 79 -7.16 4.04 -3.61
C PHE A 79 -8.34 5.01 -3.70
N ILE A 80 -8.45 5.90 -2.72
CA ILE A 80 -9.47 6.96 -2.68
C ILE A 80 -8.85 8.35 -2.92
N ARG A 81 -7.52 8.43 -2.89
CA ARG A 81 -6.75 9.64 -3.20
C ARG A 81 -5.58 9.29 -4.13
N PRO A 82 -5.06 10.27 -4.89
CA PRO A 82 -3.85 10.09 -5.68
C PRO A 82 -2.67 9.63 -4.81
N VAL A 83 -1.81 8.81 -5.41
CA VAL A 83 -0.54 8.40 -4.82
C VAL A 83 0.37 9.62 -4.66
N MET A 84 1.07 9.70 -3.53
CA MET A 84 2.03 10.77 -3.25
C MET A 84 3.41 10.19 -3.00
N ALA A 85 4.45 10.83 -3.54
CA ALA A 85 5.81 10.58 -3.06
C ALA A 85 5.94 11.09 -1.62
N LEU A 86 6.52 10.25 -0.76
CA LEU A 86 7.08 10.63 0.50
C LEU A 86 8.34 11.44 0.20
N ARG A 87 8.30 12.74 0.46
CA ARG A 87 9.53 13.51 0.56
C ARG A 87 10.30 12.97 1.77
N VAL A 88 11.31 12.15 1.52
CA VAL A 88 12.40 11.97 2.48
C VAL A 88 13.05 13.35 2.57
N ARG A 89 12.77 14.10 3.65
CA ARG A 89 13.58 15.27 3.97
C ARG A 89 14.95 14.71 4.29
N GLY A 90 15.87 14.80 3.33
CA GLY A 90 17.27 14.50 3.54
C GLY A 90 17.73 15.26 4.78
N ILE A 91 18.22 14.51 5.76
CA ILE A 91 19.04 15.06 6.83
C ILE A 91 20.38 15.33 6.14
N ASN A 92 20.58 16.59 5.72
CA ASN A 92 21.90 17.13 5.43
C ASN A 92 22.64 17.32 6.76
#